data_AF-A0ABD3A224-F1
#
_entry.id   AF-A0ABD3A224-F1
#
_cell.length_a   1.000
_cell.length_b   1.000
_cell.length_c   1.000
_cell.angle_alpha   90.00
_cell.angle_beta   90.00
_cell.angle_gamma   90.00
#
_symmetry.space_group_name_H-M   'P 1'
#
loop_
_entity.id
_entity.type
_entity.pdbx_description
1 polymer ?
#
loop_
_entity_poly.entity_id
_entity_poly.type
_entity_poly.pdbx_seq_one_letter_code
_entity_poly.pdbx_strand_id
1 'polypeptide(L)'
;MGEEGEDPQKLKRIAAAAYDYDNDPRWADYWSNVLIPPHMASRSDVVDHFKRKFYQRYFDPGLVVEPMPTSSSSQAARPSAQQASSSSSASNGQSRQRNAGSTGRTSGASTIPPSSSTPLRWDQQTVQFSVNAWVFIVAVLAILPLVPRNLSTRAFMLAFTGTACTSLYSLYSLYGKPRAWNLQAVQVWFQSVFVSKDFIYFLYCFTFATSNLNLKLALIPVLCLALEHVAKFLRQNFSRSTLYRKYLEDPCVWVESNTTTLHILSSQAEIGNGFLLIISLLSWQRNIIQAFIYWQLLKLMYHAPATANYHRSAWAKIGRNVNPLIHRYAPFLNTPISAIQSWWFR
;
A
#
# COMPACT_ATOMS: atom_id res chain seq x y z
N MET A 1 -8.23 -5.79 -71.18
CA MET A 1 -7.00 -5.63 -70.39
C MET A 1 -7.36 -4.64 -69.29
N GLY A 2 -7.71 -5.15 -68.11
CA GLY A 2 -8.23 -4.32 -67.01
C GLY A 2 -7.07 -3.80 -66.17
N GLU A 3 -6.87 -2.49 -66.16
CA GLU A 3 -6.00 -1.83 -65.19
C GLU A 3 -6.66 -1.96 -63.81
N GLU A 4 -6.16 -2.91 -63.00
CA GLU A 4 -6.47 -2.97 -61.58
C GLU A 4 -5.90 -1.71 -60.92
N GLY A 5 -6.77 -0.75 -60.62
CA GLY A 5 -6.39 0.43 -59.84
C GLY A 5 -5.77 -0.01 -58.52
N GLU A 6 -4.50 0.34 -58.30
CA GLU A 6 -3.76 0.02 -57.09
C GLU A 6 -4.52 0.53 -55.87
N ASP A 7 -4.97 -0.43 -55.04
CA ASP A 7 -5.70 -0.17 -53.81
C ASP A 7 -4.91 0.86 -52.96
N PRO A 8 -5.47 2.05 -52.66
CA PRO A 8 -4.73 3.16 -52.04
C PRO A 8 -4.10 2.79 -50.69
N GLN A 9 -4.61 1.76 -50.03
CA GLN A 9 -4.02 1.21 -48.80
C GLN A 9 -2.74 0.40 -49.06
N LYS A 10 -2.60 -0.27 -50.21
CA LYS A 10 -1.37 -0.99 -50.58
C LYS A 10 -0.21 -0.02 -50.77
N LEU A 11 -0.44 1.11 -51.44
CA LEU A 11 0.57 2.16 -51.63
C LEU A 11 1.04 2.74 -50.29
N LYS A 12 0.11 2.99 -49.36
CA LYS A 12 0.45 3.47 -48.01
C LYS A 12 1.25 2.45 -47.19
N ARG A 13 0.96 1.15 -47.34
CA ARG A 13 1.73 0.06 -46.70
C ARG A 13 3.15 -0.03 -47.26
N ILE A 14 3.32 0.15 -48.57
CA ILE A 14 4.63 0.17 -49.23
C ILE A 14 5.45 1.39 -48.76
N ALA A 15 4.83 2.57 -48.70
CA ALA A 15 5.46 3.78 -48.18
C ALA A 15 5.88 3.63 -46.71
N ALA A 16 5.03 3.01 -45.88
CA ALA A 16 5.38 2.69 -44.50
C ALA A 16 6.53 1.67 -44.41
N ALA A 17 6.61 0.67 -45.29
CA ALA A 17 7.70 -0.30 -45.28
C ALA A 17 9.04 0.28 -45.75
N ALA A 18 9.01 1.26 -46.66
CA ALA A 18 10.19 1.91 -47.23
C ALA A 18 10.75 3.06 -46.34
N TYR A 19 10.06 3.41 -45.26
CA TYR A 19 10.51 4.46 -44.35
C TYR A 19 11.75 4.01 -43.54
N ASP A 20 12.72 4.91 -43.38
CA ASP A 20 13.95 4.65 -42.63
C ASP A 20 13.74 4.89 -41.13
N TYR A 21 13.27 3.84 -40.44
CA TYR A 21 13.01 3.88 -39.00
C TYR A 21 14.28 3.91 -38.14
N ASP A 22 15.41 3.42 -38.65
CA ASP A 22 16.63 3.26 -37.85
C ASP A 22 17.35 4.61 -37.64
N ASN A 23 17.11 5.58 -38.54
CA ASN A 23 17.61 6.95 -38.42
C ASN A 23 16.65 7.92 -37.70
N ASP A 24 15.42 7.51 -37.33
CA ASP A 24 14.49 8.38 -36.59
C ASP A 24 14.63 8.16 -35.06
N PRO A 25 15.12 9.17 -34.29
CA PRO A 25 15.23 9.05 -32.83
C PRO A 25 13.88 8.82 -32.13
N ARG A 26 12.76 9.19 -32.76
CA ARG A 26 11.41 8.98 -32.22
C ARG A 26 11.00 7.51 -32.28
N TRP A 27 11.54 6.74 -33.23
CA TRP A 27 11.30 5.31 -33.32
C TRP A 27 11.91 4.57 -32.13
N ALA A 28 13.15 4.90 -31.75
CA ALA A 28 13.83 4.30 -30.60
C ALA A 28 13.08 4.55 -29.28
N ASP A 29 12.63 5.80 -29.06
CA ASP A 29 11.82 6.15 -27.89
C ASP A 29 10.46 5.42 -27.91
N TYR A 30 9.76 5.44 -29.04
CA TYR A 30 8.50 4.71 -29.21
C TYR A 30 8.65 3.22 -28.92
N TRP A 31 9.65 2.57 -29.51
CA TRP A 31 9.92 1.13 -29.35
C TRP A 31 10.24 0.76 -27.91
N SER A 32 11.00 1.59 -27.19
CA SER A 32 11.33 1.37 -25.77
C SER A 32 10.10 1.43 -24.84
N ASN A 33 9.07 2.19 -25.24
CA ASN A 33 7.83 2.34 -24.50
C ASN A 33 6.80 1.23 -24.81
N VAL A 34 7.02 0.41 -25.85
CA VAL A 34 6.13 -0.70 -26.18
C VAL A 34 6.44 -1.90 -25.27
N LEU A 35 5.49 -2.28 -24.42
CA LEU A 35 5.58 -3.46 -23.56
C LEU A 35 5.34 -4.75 -24.39
N ILE A 36 6.41 -5.28 -24.98
CA ILE A 36 6.38 -6.56 -25.71
C ILE A 36 7.09 -7.63 -24.86
N PRO A 37 6.49 -8.82 -24.66
CA PRO A 37 7.19 -9.93 -24.03
C PRO A 37 8.51 -10.25 -24.75
N PRO A 38 9.62 -10.55 -24.05
CA PRO A 38 10.95 -10.72 -24.67
C PRO A 38 11.01 -11.77 -25.78
N HIS A 39 10.16 -12.80 -25.70
CA HIS A 39 10.07 -13.87 -26.68
C HIS A 39 9.29 -13.49 -27.96
N MET A 40 8.57 -12.35 -27.97
CA MET A 40 7.84 -11.84 -29.12
C MET A 40 8.55 -10.64 -29.78
N ALA A 41 9.40 -9.92 -29.04
CA ALA A 41 10.09 -8.73 -29.52
C ALA A 41 11.12 -8.99 -30.64
N SER A 42 11.64 -10.21 -30.74
CA SER A 42 12.60 -10.62 -31.77
C SER A 42 11.94 -11.07 -33.09
N ARG A 43 10.61 -11.23 -33.13
CA ARG A 43 9.93 -11.65 -34.35
C ARG A 43 9.72 -10.47 -35.30
N SER A 44 10.10 -10.65 -36.56
CA SER A 44 10.01 -9.60 -37.60
C SER A 44 8.58 -9.13 -37.83
N ASP A 45 7.60 -10.02 -37.75
CA ASP A 45 6.18 -9.70 -37.92
C ASP A 45 5.65 -8.74 -36.83
N VAL A 46 6.12 -8.88 -35.59
CA VAL A 46 5.78 -8.00 -34.47
C VAL A 46 6.42 -6.63 -34.68
N VAL A 47 7.70 -6.60 -35.04
CA VAL A 47 8.43 -5.35 -35.34
C VAL A 47 7.73 -4.58 -36.46
N ASP A 48 7.37 -5.25 -37.55
CA ASP A 48 6.71 -4.64 -38.71
C ASP A 48 5.32 -4.10 -38.37
N HIS A 49 4.56 -4.80 -37.52
CA HIS A 49 3.26 -4.31 -37.04
C HIS A 49 3.41 -2.98 -36.28
N PHE A 50 4.41 -2.88 -35.39
CA PHE A 50 4.65 -1.66 -34.63
C PHE A 50 5.28 -0.54 -35.45
N LYS A 51 6.10 -0.85 -36.46
CA LYS A 51 6.58 0.13 -37.47
C LYS A 51 5.39 0.76 -38.20
N ARG A 52 4.43 -0.05 -38.65
CA ARG A 52 3.19 0.47 -39.28
C ARG A 52 2.34 1.31 -38.33
N LYS A 53 2.22 0.93 -37.05
CA LYS A 53 1.54 1.77 -36.04
C LYS A 53 2.25 3.08 -35.75
N PHE A 54 3.58 3.07 -35.72
CA PHE A 54 4.37 4.28 -35.58
C PHE A 54 4.15 5.20 -36.78
N TYR A 55 4.23 4.67 -38.00
CA TYR A 55 3.99 5.42 -39.22
C TYR A 55 2.57 6.00 -39.29
N GLN A 56 1.57 5.21 -38.88
CA GLN A 56 0.19 5.67 -38.76
C GLN A 56 0.06 6.85 -37.78
N ARG A 57 0.77 6.80 -36.65
CA ARG A 57 0.67 7.80 -35.59
C ARG A 57 1.36 9.12 -35.96
N TYR A 58 2.47 9.09 -36.69
CA TYR A 58 3.31 10.27 -36.93
C TYR A 58 3.25 10.83 -38.36
N PHE A 59 2.89 10.03 -39.36
CA PHE A 59 2.96 10.43 -40.77
C PHE A 59 1.64 10.29 -41.51
N ASP A 60 0.94 9.16 -41.40
CA ASP A 60 -0.33 8.93 -42.12
C ASP A 60 -1.43 8.34 -41.22
N PRO A 61 -2.26 9.18 -40.59
CA PRO A 61 -3.40 8.74 -39.78
C PRO A 61 -4.44 7.90 -40.55
N GLY A 62 -4.41 7.94 -41.89
CA GLY A 62 -5.31 7.19 -42.76
C GLY A 62 -4.81 5.80 -43.17
N LEU A 63 -3.66 5.35 -42.66
CA LEU A 63 -3.15 3.98 -42.84
C LEU A 63 -3.93 3.03 -41.93
N VAL A 64 -4.64 2.05 -42.49
CA VAL A 64 -5.34 1.02 -41.70
C VAL A 64 -4.37 -0.12 -41.37
N VAL A 65 -4.00 -0.23 -40.09
CA VAL A 65 -3.13 -1.30 -39.58
C VAL A 65 -3.99 -2.48 -39.07
N GLU A 66 -3.88 -3.63 -39.73
CA GLU A 66 -4.59 -4.85 -39.35
C GLU A 66 -4.14 -5.36 -37.96
N PRO A 67 -5.08 -5.84 -37.11
CA PRO A 67 -4.74 -6.42 -35.82
C PRO A 67 -3.93 -7.70 -35.99
N MET A 68 -2.92 -7.88 -35.13
CA MET A 68 -2.04 -9.05 -35.17
C MET A 68 -2.87 -10.34 -34.97
N PRO A 69 -2.80 -11.34 -35.86
CA PRO A 69 -3.46 -12.62 -35.63
C PRO A 69 -2.80 -13.29 -34.41
N THR A 70 -3.56 -13.39 -33.33
CA THR A 70 -3.12 -14.05 -32.10
C THR A 70 -3.20 -15.55 -32.34
N SER A 71 -2.06 -16.21 -32.49
CA SER A 71 -1.98 -17.67 -32.63
C SER A 71 -2.35 -18.36 -31.31
N SER A 72 -3.65 -18.53 -31.06
CA SER A 72 -4.17 -19.43 -30.04
C SER A 72 -4.32 -20.85 -30.60
N SER A 73 -3.36 -21.72 -30.28
CA SER A 73 -3.50 -23.19 -30.31
C SER A 73 -3.75 -23.62 -28.86
N SER A 74 -4.74 -24.42 -28.45
CA SER A 74 -5.48 -25.50 -29.13
C SER A 74 -6.73 -25.84 -28.30
N GLN A 75 -7.86 -26.16 -28.95
CA GLN A 75 -8.72 -27.27 -28.55
C GLN A 75 -9.70 -27.62 -29.67
N ALA A 76 -9.68 -28.89 -30.05
CA ALA A 76 -10.54 -29.50 -31.05
C ALA A 76 -11.89 -29.90 -30.44
N ALA A 77 -12.99 -29.58 -31.14
CA ALA A 77 -14.22 -30.35 -31.13
C ALA A 77 -14.88 -30.25 -32.52
N ARG A 78 -15.40 -31.38 -32.98
CA ARG A 78 -15.79 -31.74 -34.35
C ARG A 78 -17.09 -31.07 -34.89
N PRO A 79 -17.39 -31.21 -36.20
CA PRO A 79 -18.29 -30.35 -36.97
C PRO A 79 -19.69 -30.95 -37.28
N SER A 80 -20.66 -30.10 -37.68
CA SER A 80 -21.37 -30.17 -38.99
C SER A 80 -22.65 -29.31 -39.06
N ALA A 81 -23.01 -28.97 -40.31
CA ALA A 81 -24.27 -28.43 -40.87
C ALA A 81 -24.34 -26.90 -41.05
N GLN A 82 -24.00 -26.38 -42.24
CA GLN A 82 -24.89 -26.16 -43.41
C GLN A 82 -26.00 -25.12 -43.18
N GLN A 83 -25.89 -23.96 -43.83
CA GLN A 83 -26.81 -23.55 -44.91
C GLN A 83 -26.42 -22.19 -45.51
N ALA A 84 -26.47 -22.14 -46.83
CA ALA A 84 -26.35 -20.94 -47.66
C ALA A 84 -27.71 -20.71 -48.35
N SER A 85 -28.17 -19.45 -48.37
CA SER A 85 -29.19 -18.88 -49.29
C SER A 85 -29.46 -17.43 -48.85
N SER A 86 -29.02 -16.40 -49.59
CA SER A 86 -29.60 -15.76 -50.80
C SER A 86 -30.71 -14.72 -50.54
N SER A 87 -30.52 -13.55 -51.19
CA SER A 87 -31.50 -12.61 -51.80
C SER A 87 -32.29 -11.55 -50.99
N SER A 88 -31.94 -10.28 -51.28
CA SER A 88 -32.76 -9.18 -51.87
C SER A 88 -33.74 -8.30 -51.06
N SER A 89 -33.81 -7.03 -51.53
CA SER A 89 -34.82 -5.95 -51.37
C SER A 89 -34.81 -5.14 -50.05
N ALA A 90 -34.48 -3.84 -50.01
CA ALA A 90 -35.05 -2.62 -50.63
C ALA A 90 -36.23 -2.01 -49.83
N SER A 91 -36.06 -0.80 -49.28
CA SER A 91 -37.02 0.34 -49.40
C SER A 91 -36.70 1.53 -48.46
N ASN A 92 -36.46 2.67 -49.10
CA ASN A 92 -36.88 4.07 -48.86
C ASN A 92 -37.24 4.61 -47.46
N GLY A 93 -36.78 5.86 -47.23
CA GLY A 93 -37.45 6.82 -46.32
C GLY A 93 -36.69 8.13 -46.12
N GLN A 94 -36.73 9.04 -47.10
CA GLN A 94 -36.15 10.39 -47.04
C GLN A 94 -37.27 11.43 -46.91
N SER A 95 -37.20 12.39 -45.97
CA SER A 95 -37.88 13.70 -46.08
C SER A 95 -37.37 14.75 -45.08
N ARG A 96 -36.34 15.47 -45.55
CA ARG A 96 -36.07 16.93 -45.49
C ARG A 96 -37.08 17.87 -44.80
N GLN A 97 -36.58 18.77 -43.94
CA GLN A 97 -37.14 20.13 -43.76
C GLN A 97 -36.02 21.18 -43.52
N ARG A 98 -36.30 22.44 -43.87
CA ARG A 98 -35.39 23.46 -44.44
C ARG A 98 -35.37 24.74 -43.59
N ASN A 99 -34.19 25.37 -43.48
CA ASN A 99 -33.79 26.74 -43.08
C ASN A 99 -34.77 27.74 -42.41
N ALA A 100 -34.25 28.45 -41.39
CA ALA A 100 -34.29 29.92 -41.25
C ALA A 100 -33.18 30.39 -40.27
N GLY A 101 -32.44 31.44 -40.61
CA GLY A 101 -31.36 32.01 -39.78
C GLY A 101 -31.67 33.41 -39.22
N SER A 102 -30.89 33.86 -38.23
CA SER A 102 -30.17 35.16 -38.24
C SER A 102 -29.61 35.57 -36.85
N THR A 103 -28.34 35.97 -36.88
CA THR A 103 -27.64 37.03 -36.10
C THR A 103 -27.67 37.08 -34.56
N GLY A 104 -26.54 36.67 -33.96
CA GLY A 104 -25.53 37.57 -33.37
C GLY A 104 -25.80 38.27 -32.04
N ARG A 105 -25.09 37.86 -30.96
CA ARG A 105 -24.41 38.77 -30.02
C ARG A 105 -23.48 38.05 -29.03
N THR A 106 -22.46 38.79 -28.63
CA THR A 106 -21.20 38.43 -27.97
C THR A 106 -21.26 38.42 -26.43
N SER A 107 -20.30 37.71 -25.84
CA SER A 107 -19.69 37.92 -24.51
C SER A 107 -20.37 37.31 -23.27
N GLY A 108 -19.64 36.41 -22.60
CA GLY A 108 -19.96 35.94 -21.25
C GLY A 108 -19.52 34.50 -20.98
N ALA A 109 -18.27 34.13 -21.27
CA ALA A 109 -17.73 32.84 -20.85
C ALA A 109 -17.43 32.86 -19.34
N SER A 110 -18.47 32.63 -18.54
CA SER A 110 -18.32 32.24 -17.14
C SER A 110 -17.75 30.83 -17.12
N THR A 111 -16.44 30.72 -16.88
CA THR A 111 -15.75 29.45 -16.60
C THR A 111 -16.29 28.86 -15.30
N ILE A 112 -17.36 28.06 -15.42
CA ILE A 112 -17.70 27.06 -14.42
C ILE A 112 -16.50 26.10 -14.38
N PRO A 113 -15.77 25.96 -13.25
CA PRO A 113 -14.72 24.96 -13.18
C PRO A 113 -15.36 23.60 -13.43
N PRO A 114 -14.78 22.75 -14.30
CA PRO A 114 -15.32 21.42 -14.52
C PRO A 114 -15.37 20.71 -13.17
N SER A 115 -16.57 20.32 -12.74
CA SER A 115 -16.76 19.42 -11.62
C SER A 115 -15.94 18.18 -11.91
N SER A 116 -14.80 18.05 -11.24
CA SER A 116 -14.01 16.83 -11.26
C SER A 116 -14.87 15.74 -10.65
N SER A 117 -15.62 15.03 -11.50
CA SER A 117 -16.20 13.75 -11.18
C SER A 117 -15.04 12.75 -11.03
N THR A 118 -14.31 12.86 -9.92
CA THR A 118 -13.40 11.81 -9.49
C THR A 118 -14.26 10.63 -9.10
N PRO A 119 -14.20 9.50 -9.83
CA PRO A 119 -14.99 8.32 -9.50
C PRO A 119 -14.48 7.81 -8.15
N LEU A 120 -15.30 7.93 -7.10
CA LEU A 120 -15.27 7.16 -5.85
C LEU A 120 -13.88 6.74 -5.34
N ARG A 121 -12.88 7.63 -5.46
CA ARG A 121 -11.55 7.47 -4.88
C ARG A 121 -11.74 7.78 -3.42
N TRP A 122 -12.19 6.79 -2.66
CA TRP A 122 -12.13 6.82 -1.21
C TRP A 122 -10.74 7.33 -0.85
N ASP A 123 -10.71 8.53 -0.28
CA ASP A 123 -9.46 9.22 -0.04
C ASP A 123 -8.62 8.33 0.88
N GLN A 124 -7.38 8.08 0.49
CA GLN A 124 -6.48 7.14 1.17
C GLN A 124 -6.39 7.44 2.67
N GLN A 125 -6.44 8.73 3.02
CA GLN A 125 -6.46 9.21 4.40
C GLN A 125 -7.74 8.82 5.14
N THR A 126 -8.89 8.84 4.46
CA THR A 126 -10.18 8.43 5.03
C THR A 126 -10.22 6.93 5.31
N VAL A 127 -9.61 6.11 4.44
CA VAL A 127 -9.47 4.66 4.66
C VAL A 127 -8.52 4.37 5.82
N GLN A 128 -7.36 5.04 5.87
CA GLN A 128 -6.43 4.89 7.00
C GLN A 128 -7.08 5.33 8.31
N PHE A 129 -7.84 6.42 8.30
CA PHE A 129 -8.57 6.89 9.47
C PHE A 129 -9.62 5.88 9.93
N SER A 130 -10.47 5.38 9.03
CA SER A 130 -11.56 4.47 9.40
C SER A 130 -11.03 3.17 10.02
N VAL A 131 -9.93 2.64 9.49
CA VAL A 131 -9.31 1.43 10.04
C VAL A 131 -8.63 1.73 11.39
N ASN A 132 -7.91 2.85 11.54
CA ASN A 132 -7.33 3.24 12.84
C ASN A 132 -8.39 3.53 13.90
N ALA A 133 -9.50 4.17 13.53
CA ALA A 133 -10.63 4.43 14.41
C ALA A 133 -11.32 3.13 14.84
N TRP A 134 -11.49 2.18 13.92
CA TRP A 134 -11.98 0.84 14.24
C TRP A 134 -11.02 0.11 15.20
N VAL A 135 -9.71 0.12 14.92
CA VAL A 135 -8.69 -0.45 15.82
C VAL A 135 -8.77 0.18 17.21
N PHE A 136 -8.93 1.51 17.31
CA PHE A 136 -9.07 2.20 18.58
C PHE A 136 -10.28 1.70 19.38
N ILE A 137 -11.45 1.62 18.76
CA ILE A 137 -12.69 1.14 19.41
C ILE A 137 -12.53 -0.30 19.88
N VAL A 138 -12.01 -1.18 19.02
CA VAL A 138 -11.81 -2.59 19.32
C VAL A 138 -10.76 -2.77 20.43
N ALA A 139 -9.71 -1.94 20.45
CA ALA A 139 -8.69 -1.99 21.48
C ALA A 139 -9.23 -1.55 22.85
N VAL A 140 -10.04 -0.47 22.90
CA VAL A 140 -10.73 -0.06 24.12
C VAL A 140 -11.64 -1.19 24.63
N LEU A 141 -12.40 -1.83 23.73
CA LEU A 141 -13.26 -2.95 24.08
C LEU A 141 -12.47 -4.15 24.67
N ALA A 142 -11.27 -4.42 24.16
CA ALA A 142 -10.44 -5.51 24.67
C ALA A 142 -9.90 -5.25 26.09
N ILE A 143 -9.61 -4.00 26.44
CA ILE A 143 -9.07 -3.63 27.76
C ILE A 143 -10.16 -3.57 28.83
N LEU A 144 -11.36 -3.10 28.49
CA LEU A 144 -12.44 -2.92 29.44
C LEU A 144 -12.75 -4.22 30.22
N PRO A 145 -12.75 -4.19 31.57
CA PRO A 145 -12.96 -5.38 32.39
C PRO A 145 -14.41 -5.89 32.34
N LEU A 146 -15.35 -5.08 31.85
CA LEU A 146 -16.77 -5.39 31.76
C LEU A 146 -17.13 -6.32 30.58
N VAL A 147 -16.21 -6.55 29.64
CA VAL A 147 -16.45 -7.32 28.42
C VAL A 147 -16.19 -8.81 28.67
N PRO A 148 -17.07 -9.72 28.20
CA PRO A 148 -16.87 -11.15 28.39
C PRO A 148 -15.57 -11.63 27.74
N ARG A 149 -14.91 -12.59 28.39
CA ARG A 149 -13.55 -13.04 28.05
C ARG A 149 -13.37 -13.46 26.59
N ASN A 150 -14.41 -14.07 26.00
CA ASN A 150 -14.39 -14.49 24.60
C ASN A 150 -14.39 -13.30 23.62
N LEU A 151 -15.17 -12.25 23.93
CA LEU A 151 -15.19 -11.03 23.11
C LEU A 151 -13.91 -10.22 23.30
N SER A 152 -13.41 -10.10 24.54
CA SER A 152 -12.14 -9.41 24.83
C SER A 152 -10.97 -10.08 24.11
N THR A 153 -10.89 -11.41 24.07
CA THR A 153 -9.86 -12.14 23.31
C THR A 153 -9.98 -11.92 21.80
N ARG A 154 -11.20 -11.97 21.24
CA ARG A 154 -11.40 -11.71 19.80
C ARG A 154 -11.08 -10.26 19.45
N ALA A 155 -11.50 -9.31 20.28
CA ALA A 155 -11.20 -7.89 20.13
C ALA A 155 -9.69 -7.64 20.20
N PHE A 156 -8.99 -8.30 21.14
CA PHE A 156 -7.53 -8.25 21.22
C PHE A 156 -6.88 -8.67 19.90
N MET A 157 -7.23 -9.85 19.38
CA MET A 157 -6.68 -10.34 18.11
C MET A 157 -7.01 -9.42 16.94
N LEU A 158 -8.26 -8.96 16.85
CA LEU A 158 -8.71 -8.04 15.80
C LEU A 158 -7.98 -6.70 15.85
N ALA A 159 -7.71 -6.15 17.04
CA ALA A 159 -6.96 -4.92 17.18
C ALA A 159 -5.52 -5.07 16.66
N PHE A 160 -4.85 -6.18 16.99
CA PHE A 160 -3.49 -6.45 16.48
C PHE A 160 -3.47 -6.71 14.98
N THR A 161 -4.35 -7.57 14.46
CA THR A 161 -4.44 -7.83 13.02
C THR A 161 -4.79 -6.57 12.26
N GLY A 162 -5.73 -5.76 12.77
CA GLY A 162 -6.11 -4.47 12.20
C GLY A 162 -4.96 -3.49 12.12
N THR A 163 -4.21 -3.36 13.22
CA THR A 163 -3.03 -2.49 13.28
C THR A 163 -1.95 -2.98 12.33
N ALA A 164 -1.68 -4.30 12.28
CA ALA A 164 -0.71 -4.90 11.36
C ALA A 164 -1.08 -4.65 9.89
N CYS A 165 -2.35 -4.83 9.52
CA CYS A 165 -2.83 -4.54 8.17
C CYS A 165 -2.69 -3.05 7.82
N THR A 166 -2.99 -2.16 8.77
CA THR A 166 -2.90 -0.70 8.57
C THR A 166 -1.46 -0.23 8.44
N SER A 167 -0.55 -0.73 9.28
CA SER A 167 0.87 -0.42 9.18
C SER A 167 1.48 -0.99 7.91
N LEU A 168 1.05 -2.19 7.49
CA LEU A 168 1.49 -2.79 6.23
C LEU A 168 0.97 -2.00 5.02
N TYR A 169 -0.27 -1.53 5.06
CA TYR A 169 -0.84 -0.67 4.02
C TYR A 169 -0.09 0.67 3.93
N SER A 170 0.21 1.28 5.07
CA SER A 170 0.97 2.54 5.14
C SER A 170 2.38 2.34 4.58
N LEU A 171 3.05 1.25 4.96
CA LEU A 171 4.37 0.89 4.48
C LEU A 171 4.37 0.64 2.96
N TYR A 172 3.38 -0.10 2.45
CA TYR A 172 3.23 -0.33 1.02
C TYR A 172 2.99 0.97 0.25
N SER A 173 2.22 1.90 0.82
CA SER A 173 1.94 3.18 0.18
C SER A 173 3.14 4.12 0.15
N LEU A 174 4.02 4.07 1.17
CA LEU A 174 5.19 4.95 1.29
C LEU A 174 6.43 4.42 0.55
N TYR A 175 6.70 3.12 0.67
CA TYR A 175 7.92 2.49 0.15
C TYR A 175 7.69 1.72 -1.16
N GLY A 176 6.43 1.53 -1.56
CA GLY A 176 6.07 0.86 -2.80
C GLY A 176 6.57 -0.59 -2.88
N LYS A 177 6.63 -1.09 -4.12
CA LYS A 177 7.18 -2.40 -4.45
C LYS A 177 8.69 -2.31 -4.69
N PRO A 178 9.47 -3.33 -4.30
CA PRO A 178 10.90 -3.35 -4.55
C PRO A 178 11.23 -3.30 -6.03
N ARG A 179 12.34 -2.63 -6.35
CA ARG A 179 12.80 -2.34 -7.72
C ARG A 179 12.97 -3.60 -8.57
N ALA A 180 13.33 -4.72 -7.95
CA ALA A 180 13.37 -6.03 -8.56
C ALA A 180 13.12 -7.11 -7.50
N TRP A 181 12.60 -8.26 -7.91
CA TRP A 181 12.41 -9.43 -7.04
C TRP A 181 13.68 -10.29 -6.91
N ASN A 182 14.83 -9.64 -6.98
CA ASN A 182 16.13 -10.25 -6.73
C ASN A 182 16.48 -10.08 -5.23
N LEU A 183 17.12 -11.06 -4.61
CA LEU A 183 17.51 -11.05 -3.20
C LEU A 183 18.23 -9.76 -2.79
N GLN A 184 19.13 -9.25 -3.64
CA GLN A 184 19.86 -8.01 -3.39
C GLN A 184 18.96 -6.76 -3.39
N ALA A 185 18.04 -6.67 -4.37
CA ALA A 185 17.12 -5.54 -4.46
C ALA A 185 16.08 -5.57 -3.32
N VAL A 186 15.64 -6.76 -2.92
CA VAL A 186 14.78 -6.96 -1.75
C VAL A 186 15.51 -6.60 -0.48
N GLN A 187 16.78 -6.96 -0.33
CA GLN A 187 17.59 -6.58 0.83
C GLN A 187 17.72 -5.06 0.96
N VAL A 188 18.04 -4.36 -0.13
CA VAL A 188 18.15 -2.89 -0.11
C VAL A 188 16.80 -2.23 0.22
N TRP A 189 15.70 -2.73 -0.36
CA TRP A 189 14.36 -2.26 0.00
C TRP A 189 14.02 -2.55 1.47
N PHE A 190 14.43 -3.72 1.98
CA PHE A 190 14.21 -4.05 3.38
C PHE A 190 15.00 -3.12 4.32
N GLN A 191 16.22 -2.72 3.95
CA GLN A 191 17.00 -1.77 4.73
C GLN A 191 16.33 -0.39 4.84
N SER A 192 15.66 0.08 3.77
CA SER A 192 14.92 1.35 3.82
C SER A 192 13.64 1.25 4.65
N VAL A 193 13.00 0.08 4.65
CA VAL A 193 11.77 -0.23 5.37
C VAL A 193 12.01 -0.50 6.86
N PHE A 194 13.10 -1.18 7.20
CA PHE A 194 13.40 -1.69 8.54
C PHE A 194 13.53 -0.60 9.62
N VAL A 195 13.95 0.59 9.19
CA VAL A 195 14.10 1.76 10.06
C VAL A 195 12.76 2.47 10.32
N SER A 196 11.73 2.15 9.54
CA SER A 196 10.43 2.81 9.63
C SER A 196 9.70 2.45 10.92
N LYS A 197 9.07 3.47 11.52
CA LYS A 197 8.15 3.32 12.65
C LYS A 197 7.04 2.32 12.32
N ASP A 198 6.47 2.40 11.12
CA ASP A 198 5.33 1.55 10.71
C ASP A 198 5.74 0.08 10.57
N PHE A 199 6.96 -0.19 10.12
CA PHE A 199 7.48 -1.55 10.03
C PHE A 199 7.70 -2.17 11.41
N ILE A 200 8.21 -1.39 12.37
CA ILE A 200 8.39 -1.83 13.76
C ILE A 200 7.05 -2.16 14.40
N TYR A 201 6.03 -1.30 14.23
CA TYR A 201 4.69 -1.57 14.75
C TYR A 201 4.01 -2.75 14.02
N PHE A 202 4.28 -2.96 12.74
CA PHE A 202 3.86 -4.15 12.02
C PHE A 202 4.41 -5.42 12.67
N LEU A 203 5.72 -5.49 12.91
CA LEU A 203 6.36 -6.64 13.56
C LEU A 203 5.87 -6.85 14.99
N TYR A 204 5.68 -5.75 15.74
CA TYR A 204 5.08 -5.78 17.07
C TYR A 204 3.71 -6.44 17.04
N CYS A 205 2.83 -5.97 16.15
CA CYS A 205 1.47 -6.49 16.05
C CYS A 205 1.43 -7.92 15.52
N PHE A 206 2.30 -8.27 14.57
CA PHE A 206 2.43 -9.62 14.04
C PHE A 206 2.84 -10.64 15.11
N THR A 207 3.75 -10.25 16.01
CA THR A 207 4.22 -11.11 17.11
C THR A 207 3.08 -11.49 18.06
N PHE A 208 2.15 -10.56 18.35
CA PHE A 208 1.01 -10.83 19.22
C PHE A 208 -0.18 -11.45 18.48
N ALA A 209 -0.44 -11.08 17.22
CA ALA A 209 -1.52 -11.62 16.41
C ALA A 209 -1.34 -13.11 16.07
N THR A 210 -0.10 -13.61 16.01
CA THR A 210 0.19 -15.03 15.75
C THR A 210 0.23 -15.87 17.04
N SER A 211 0.18 -15.23 18.20
CA SER A 211 0.25 -15.89 19.50
C SER A 211 -1.12 -16.04 20.16
N ASN A 212 -1.34 -17.14 20.88
CA ASN A 212 -2.54 -17.30 21.73
C ASN A 212 -2.40 -16.62 23.10
N LEU A 213 -1.31 -15.85 23.33
CA LEU A 213 -1.01 -15.24 24.61
C LEU A 213 -1.61 -13.83 24.70
N ASN A 214 -2.68 -13.71 25.49
CA ASN A 214 -3.44 -12.45 25.62
C ASN A 214 -2.92 -11.59 26.78
N LEU A 215 -1.85 -10.83 26.55
CA LEU A 215 -1.39 -9.81 27.49
C LEU A 215 -2.11 -8.49 27.21
N LYS A 216 -3.10 -8.13 28.03
CA LYS A 216 -3.84 -6.86 27.85
C LYS A 216 -2.93 -5.62 27.83
N LEU A 217 -1.80 -5.67 28.54
CA LEU A 217 -0.79 -4.60 28.57
C LEU A 217 -0.06 -4.43 27.22
N ALA A 218 -0.07 -5.44 26.35
CA ALA A 218 0.46 -5.35 24.99
C ALA A 218 -0.34 -4.40 24.10
N LEU A 219 -1.56 -4.05 24.51
CA LEU A 219 -2.44 -3.20 23.72
C LEU A 219 -2.23 -1.70 23.99
N ILE A 220 -1.50 -1.34 25.05
CA ILE A 220 -1.23 0.06 25.41
C ILE A 220 -0.48 0.80 24.27
N PRO A 221 0.61 0.25 23.68
CA PRO A 221 1.27 0.86 22.52
C PRO A 221 0.34 1.04 21.32
N VAL A 222 -0.51 0.06 21.05
CA VAL A 222 -1.46 0.08 19.93
C VAL A 222 -2.50 1.17 20.13
N LEU A 223 -3.02 1.32 21.36
CA LEU A 223 -3.93 2.41 21.71
C LEU A 223 -3.28 3.77 21.55
N CYS A 224 -2.04 3.96 22.03
CA CYS A 224 -1.33 5.23 21.91
C CYS A 224 -1.15 5.62 20.44
N LEU A 225 -0.79 4.65 19.59
CA LEU A 225 -0.64 4.87 18.15
C LEU A 225 -1.98 5.20 17.47
N ALA A 226 -3.02 4.42 17.74
CA ALA A 226 -4.33 4.63 17.13
C ALA A 226 -4.93 5.99 17.56
N LEU A 227 -4.75 6.36 18.84
CA LEU A 227 -5.18 7.66 19.37
C LEU A 227 -4.47 8.82 18.66
N GLU A 228 -3.17 8.71 18.39
CA GLU A 228 -2.40 9.71 17.66
C GLU A 228 -2.94 9.92 16.24
N HIS A 229 -3.20 8.84 15.50
CA HIS A 229 -3.74 8.91 14.13
C HIS A 229 -5.17 9.46 14.09
N VAL A 230 -6.02 9.03 15.02
CA VAL A 230 -7.41 9.50 15.15
C VAL A 230 -7.44 10.98 15.49
N ALA A 231 -6.66 11.44 16.48
CA ALA A 231 -6.65 12.83 16.91
C ALA A 231 -6.20 13.79 15.79
N LYS A 232 -5.12 13.43 15.07
CA LYS A 232 -4.63 14.23 13.93
C LYS A 232 -5.67 14.35 12.83
N PHE A 233 -6.32 13.24 12.46
CA PHE A 233 -7.33 13.24 11.41
C PHE A 233 -8.59 14.02 11.81
N LEU A 234 -9.07 13.85 13.04
CA LEU A 234 -10.24 14.56 13.56
C LEU A 234 -10.03 16.08 13.51
N ARG A 235 -8.84 16.54 13.95
CA ARG A 235 -8.51 17.96 13.95
C ARG A 235 -8.44 18.53 12.52
N GLN A 236 -7.81 17.82 11.61
CA GLN A 236 -7.63 18.27 10.22
C GLN A 236 -8.98 18.38 9.48
N ASN A 237 -9.85 17.39 9.63
CA ASN A 237 -11.08 17.30 8.83
C ASN A 237 -12.33 17.88 9.52
N PHE A 238 -12.42 17.84 10.85
CA PHE A 238 -13.62 18.23 11.60
C PHE A 238 -13.44 19.45 12.50
N SER A 239 -12.36 20.22 12.37
CA SER A 239 -12.11 21.45 13.13
C SER A 239 -13.26 22.47 13.10
N ARG A 240 -14.08 22.46 12.03
CA ARG A 240 -15.24 23.37 11.87
C ARG A 240 -16.55 22.79 12.40
N SER A 241 -16.59 21.53 12.83
CA SER A 241 -17.80 20.86 13.31
C SER A 241 -18.11 21.24 14.76
N THR A 242 -19.38 21.56 15.05
CA THR A 242 -19.84 21.92 16.40
C THR A 242 -19.74 20.76 17.39
N LEU A 243 -19.88 19.52 16.93
CA LEU A 243 -19.71 18.32 17.75
C LEU A 243 -18.25 18.08 18.15
N TYR A 244 -17.33 18.33 17.22
CA TYR A 244 -15.90 18.24 17.49
C TYR A 244 -15.50 19.28 18.55
N ARG A 245 -15.91 20.53 18.34
CA ARG A 245 -15.63 21.64 19.26
C ARG A 245 -16.18 21.43 20.67
N LYS A 246 -17.32 20.75 20.81
CA LYS A 246 -17.97 20.54 22.10
C LYS A 246 -17.37 19.40 22.94
N TYR A 247 -16.89 18.32 22.31
CA TYR A 247 -16.50 17.10 23.04
C TYR A 247 -15.10 16.58 22.73
N LEU A 248 -14.54 16.87 21.55
CA LEU A 248 -13.33 16.21 21.04
C LEU A 248 -12.16 17.19 20.84
N GLU A 249 -12.38 18.50 20.88
CA GLU A 249 -11.34 19.52 20.76
C GLU A 249 -10.31 19.39 21.88
N ASP A 250 -10.73 19.48 23.15
CA ASP A 250 -9.79 19.43 24.30
C ASP A 250 -8.98 18.12 24.36
N PRO A 251 -9.58 16.91 24.21
CA PRO A 251 -8.81 15.67 24.18
C PRO A 251 -7.86 15.57 22.98
N CYS A 252 -8.27 16.02 21.79
CA CYS A 252 -7.40 15.97 20.61
C CYS A 252 -6.20 16.93 20.74
N VAL A 253 -6.43 18.13 21.26
CA VAL A 253 -5.36 19.11 21.51
C VAL A 253 -4.39 18.58 22.56
N TRP A 254 -4.91 17.96 23.63
CA TRP A 254 -4.07 17.33 24.65
C TRP A 254 -3.20 16.20 24.08
N VAL A 255 -3.78 15.32 23.25
CA VAL A 255 -3.03 14.23 22.60
C VAL A 255 -1.90 14.79 21.73
N GLU A 256 -2.17 15.86 20.99
CA GLU A 256 -1.18 16.50 20.10
C GLU A 256 -0.08 17.22 20.88
N SER A 257 -0.41 17.88 21.99
CA SER A 257 0.58 18.52 22.88
C SER A 257 1.43 17.51 23.66
N ASN A 258 0.93 16.29 23.86
CA ASN A 258 1.56 15.28 24.72
C ASN A 258 2.07 14.05 23.94
N THR A 259 2.35 14.19 22.64
CA THR A 259 2.92 13.12 21.79
C THR A 259 4.18 12.48 22.37
N THR A 260 5.08 13.29 22.96
CA THR A 260 6.28 12.79 23.63
C THR A 260 5.95 11.90 24.84
N THR A 261 4.94 12.27 25.63
CA THR A 261 4.50 11.52 26.80
C THR A 261 3.87 10.19 26.37
N LEU A 262 3.08 10.20 25.29
CA LEU A 262 2.51 8.99 24.68
C LEU A 262 3.60 8.02 24.19
N HIS A 263 4.65 8.51 23.54
CA HIS A 263 5.77 7.68 23.11
C HIS A 263 6.60 7.13 24.28
N ILE A 264 6.80 7.94 25.33
CA ILE A 264 7.44 7.46 26.57
C ILE A 264 6.59 6.34 27.19
N LEU A 265 5.28 6.55 27.34
CA LEU A 265 4.36 5.53 27.87
C LEU A 265 4.37 4.25 27.03
N SER A 266 4.31 4.38 25.70
CA SER A 266 4.41 3.26 24.76
C SER A 266 5.71 2.46 24.99
N SER A 267 6.86 3.14 25.04
CA SER A 267 8.15 2.47 25.24
C SER A 267 8.28 1.76 26.59
N GLN A 268 7.72 2.33 27.65
CA GLN A 268 7.69 1.71 28.97
C GLN A 268 6.78 0.47 28.97
N ALA A 269 5.63 0.57 28.31
CA ALA A 269 4.72 -0.56 28.15
C ALA A 269 5.35 -1.68 27.31
N GLU A 270 6.03 -1.36 26.21
CA GLU A 270 6.78 -2.31 25.37
C GLU A 270 7.85 -3.05 26.18
N ILE A 271 8.68 -2.33 26.93
CA ILE A 271 9.67 -2.97 27.81
C ILE A 271 9.00 -3.82 28.90
N GLY A 272 7.93 -3.31 29.52
CA GLY A 272 7.13 -4.04 30.51
C GLY A 272 6.56 -5.35 29.95
N ASN A 273 6.07 -5.33 28.71
CA ASN A 273 5.60 -6.53 28.02
C ASN A 273 6.71 -7.57 27.81
N GLY A 274 7.95 -7.13 27.58
CA GLY A 274 9.12 -8.02 27.51
C GLY A 274 9.35 -8.76 28.83
N PHE A 275 9.27 -8.05 29.96
CA PHE A 275 9.37 -8.68 31.29
C PHE A 275 8.17 -9.60 31.58
N LEU A 276 6.96 -9.23 31.19
CA LEU A 276 5.78 -10.09 31.34
C LEU A 276 5.91 -11.38 30.54
N LEU A 277 6.51 -11.34 29.35
CA LEU A 277 6.81 -12.55 28.57
C LEU A 277 7.82 -13.43 29.29
N ILE A 278 8.87 -12.87 29.90
CA ILE A 278 9.80 -13.65 30.74
C ILE A 278 9.04 -14.33 31.88
N ILE A 279 8.20 -13.58 32.62
CA ILE A 279 7.40 -14.14 33.72
C ILE A 279 6.45 -15.23 33.20
N SER A 280 5.87 -15.05 32.01
CA SER A 280 5.02 -16.04 31.37
C SER A 280 5.75 -17.35 31.03
N LEU A 281 7.07 -17.31 30.82
CA LEU A 281 7.87 -18.54 30.63
C LEU A 281 7.94 -19.40 31.89
N LEU A 282 7.78 -18.81 33.08
CA LEU A 282 7.73 -19.56 34.32
C LEU A 282 6.35 -20.20 34.55
N SER A 283 5.30 -19.66 33.92
CA SER A 283 3.92 -20.17 33.97
C SER A 283 3.72 -21.45 33.14
N TRP A 284 2.50 -22.00 33.13
CA TRP A 284 2.10 -23.15 32.31
C TRP A 284 1.81 -22.77 30.84
N GLN A 285 1.56 -21.49 30.56
CA GLN A 285 1.35 -20.95 29.21
C GLN A 285 2.67 -20.50 28.57
N ARG A 286 3.62 -21.43 28.44
CA ARG A 286 4.97 -21.12 27.94
C ARG A 286 4.96 -20.97 26.42
N ASN A 287 5.39 -19.82 25.93
CA ASN A 287 5.67 -19.60 24.52
C ASN A 287 7.09 -19.04 24.34
N ILE A 288 8.07 -19.95 24.32
CA ILE A 288 9.51 -19.63 24.24
C ILE A 288 9.81 -18.88 22.94
N ILE A 289 9.21 -19.32 21.83
CA ILE A 289 9.42 -18.72 20.50
C ILE A 289 8.96 -17.27 20.49
N GLN A 290 7.77 -16.97 21.03
CA GLN A 290 7.27 -15.60 21.14
C GLN A 290 8.15 -14.72 22.01
N ALA A 291 8.58 -15.20 23.19
CA ALA A 291 9.45 -14.44 24.06
C ALA A 291 10.80 -14.12 23.38
N PHE A 292 11.36 -15.08 22.64
CA PHE A 292 12.58 -14.86 21.87
C PHE A 292 12.39 -13.85 20.73
N ILE A 293 11.36 -14.02 19.89
CA ILE A 293 11.05 -13.08 18.79
C ILE A 293 10.80 -11.67 19.33
N TYR A 294 10.05 -11.56 20.43
CA TYR A 294 9.75 -10.28 21.04
C TYR A 294 11.00 -9.59 21.60
N TRP A 295 11.92 -10.34 22.23
CA TRP A 295 13.17 -9.76 22.70
C TRP A 295 14.09 -9.30 21.56
N GLN A 296 14.08 -9.99 20.42
CA GLN A 296 14.75 -9.52 19.21
C GLN A 296 14.11 -8.24 18.66
N LEU A 297 12.78 -8.15 18.67
CA LEU A 297 12.08 -6.93 18.30
C LEU A 297 12.43 -5.77 19.25
N LEU A 298 12.49 -6.02 20.56
CA LEU A 298 12.83 -4.97 21.52
C LEU A 298 14.29 -4.51 21.38
N LYS A 299 15.19 -5.45 21.04
CA LYS A 299 16.57 -5.13 20.64
C LYS A 299 16.60 -4.29 19.36
N LEU A 300 15.75 -4.59 18.37
CA LEU A 300 15.57 -3.74 17.19
C LEU A 300 15.09 -2.33 17.59
N MET A 301 14.07 -2.20 18.42
CA MET A 301 13.55 -0.90 18.88
C MET A 301 14.59 -0.07 19.66
N TYR A 302 15.56 -0.72 20.30
CA TYR A 302 16.68 -0.05 20.96
C TYR A 302 17.69 0.57 19.97
N HIS A 303 17.85 -0.03 18.79
CA HIS A 303 18.80 0.40 17.75
C HIS A 303 18.16 1.27 16.67
N ALA A 304 16.88 1.07 16.37
CA ALA A 304 16.18 1.79 15.31
C ALA A 304 16.01 3.28 15.67
N PRO A 305 16.44 4.22 14.80
CA PRO A 305 16.43 5.65 15.13
C PRO A 305 15.04 6.21 15.43
N ALA A 306 13.97 5.62 14.90
CA ALA A 306 12.60 6.05 15.16
C ALA A 306 12.14 5.87 16.62
N THR A 307 12.65 4.85 17.32
CA THR A 307 12.19 4.46 18.67
C THR A 307 13.33 4.40 19.71
N ALA A 308 14.58 4.43 19.27
CA ALA A 308 15.77 4.28 20.10
C ALA A 308 15.84 5.29 21.25
N ASN A 309 15.53 6.56 21.01
CA ASN A 309 15.64 7.59 22.04
C ASN A 309 14.75 7.28 23.25
N TYR A 310 13.49 6.91 23.01
CA TYR A 310 12.55 6.56 24.07
C TYR A 310 12.96 5.27 24.79
N HIS A 311 13.34 4.24 24.04
CA HIS A 311 13.76 2.96 24.62
C HIS A 311 15.04 3.07 25.44
N ARG A 312 16.06 3.77 24.94
CA ARG A 312 17.31 4.04 25.68
C ARG A 312 17.04 4.80 26.97
N SER A 313 16.18 5.81 26.92
CA SER A 313 15.79 6.56 28.11
C SER A 313 15.11 5.67 29.16
N ALA A 314 14.25 4.76 28.72
CA ALA A 314 13.54 3.83 29.58
C ALA A 314 14.50 2.80 30.21
N TRP A 315 15.37 2.19 29.41
CA TRP A 315 16.41 1.28 29.88
C TRP A 315 17.40 1.95 30.84
N ALA A 316 17.79 3.20 30.60
CA ALA A 316 18.64 3.96 31.51
C ALA A 316 17.95 4.20 32.86
N LYS A 317 16.65 4.51 32.86
CA LYS A 317 15.86 4.68 34.09
C LYS A 317 15.76 3.38 34.89
N ILE A 318 15.52 2.26 34.20
CA ILE A 318 15.50 0.93 34.82
C ILE A 318 16.88 0.61 35.43
N GLY A 319 17.96 0.79 34.67
CA GLY A 319 19.32 0.54 35.14
C GLY A 319 19.68 1.37 36.38
N ARG A 320 19.32 2.66 36.42
CA ARG A 320 19.56 3.53 37.60
C ARG A 320 18.84 3.03 38.85
N ASN A 321 17.63 2.48 38.70
CA ASN A 321 16.85 1.99 39.83
C ASN A 321 17.27 0.59 40.28
N VAL A 322 17.59 -0.29 39.33
CA VAL A 322 17.78 -1.73 39.59
C VAL A 322 19.25 -2.06 39.90
N ASN A 323 20.22 -1.42 39.26
CA ASN A 323 21.65 -1.68 39.53
C ASN A 323 22.04 -1.54 41.02
N PRO A 324 21.66 -0.47 41.75
CA PRO A 324 22.02 -0.37 43.17
C PRO A 324 21.41 -1.50 44.02
N LEU A 325 20.22 -1.98 43.65
CA LEU A 325 19.56 -3.10 44.34
C LEU A 325 20.25 -4.43 44.04
N ILE A 326 20.67 -4.67 42.79
CA ILE A 326 21.42 -5.87 42.41
C ILE A 326 22.75 -5.93 43.15
N HIS A 327 23.50 -4.82 43.17
CA HIS A 327 24.78 -4.77 43.88
C HIS A 327 24.62 -5.01 45.39
N ARG A 328 23.50 -4.58 45.98
CA ARG A 328 23.24 -4.74 47.41
C ARG A 328 22.71 -6.12 47.80
N TYR A 329 21.81 -6.71 47.01
CA TYR A 329 21.05 -7.90 47.42
C TYR A 329 21.32 -9.16 46.59
N ALA A 330 21.84 -9.03 45.36
CA ALA A 330 22.01 -10.16 44.45
C ALA A 330 23.26 -10.02 43.55
N PRO A 331 24.48 -9.95 44.13
CA PRO A 331 25.71 -9.76 43.37
C PRO A 331 26.01 -10.91 42.40
N PHE A 332 25.46 -12.11 42.64
CA PHE A 332 25.56 -13.26 41.73
C PHE A 332 24.90 -13.02 40.36
N LEU A 333 23.96 -12.07 40.25
CA LEU A 333 23.32 -11.72 38.98
C LEU A 333 24.20 -10.86 38.07
N ASN A 334 25.33 -10.32 38.55
CA ASN A 334 26.18 -9.46 37.74
C ASN A 334 26.76 -10.19 36.50
N THR A 335 27.14 -11.47 36.65
CA THR A 335 27.67 -12.29 35.56
C THR A 335 26.64 -12.60 34.46
N PRO A 336 25.42 -13.11 34.76
CA PRO A 336 24.41 -13.30 33.72
C PRO A 336 23.92 -11.98 33.12
N ILE A 337 23.85 -10.90 33.91
CA ILE A 337 23.44 -9.58 33.40
C ILE A 337 24.47 -9.02 32.42
N SER A 338 25.77 -9.12 32.72
CA SER A 338 26.81 -8.64 31.81
C SER A 338 26.83 -9.45 30.50
N ALA A 339 26.59 -10.77 30.57
CA ALA A 339 26.41 -11.61 29.39
C ALA A 339 25.20 -11.16 28.54
N ILE A 340 24.05 -10.92 29.17
CA ILE A 340 22.85 -10.42 28.49
C ILE A 340 23.09 -9.03 27.88
N GLN A 341 23.75 -8.12 28.60
CA GLN A 341 24.12 -6.80 28.08
C GLN A 341 25.04 -6.92 26.86
N SER A 342 26.03 -7.81 26.89
CA SER A 342 26.90 -8.05 25.75
C SER A 342 26.14 -8.55 24.52
N TRP A 343 25.14 -9.41 24.70
CA TRP A 343 24.25 -9.86 23.64
C TRP A 343 23.30 -8.75 23.15
N TRP A 344 22.87 -7.87 24.05
CA TRP A 344 21.97 -6.76 23.73
C TRP A 344 22.63 -5.70 22.86
N PHE A 345 23.91 -5.38 23.13
CA PHE A 345 24.65 -4.31 22.44
C PHE A 345 25.42 -4.76 21.19
N ARG A 346 25.64 -6.07 21.02
CA ARG A 346 26.13 -6.65 19.76
C ARG A 346 25.03 -6.69 18.73
#